data_AF-A0ABD2NSJ1-F1
#
_entry.id   AF-A0ABD2NSJ1-F1
#
_cell.length_a   1.000
_cell.length_b   1.000
_cell.length_c   1.000
_cell.angle_alpha   90.00
_cell.angle_beta   90.00
_cell.angle_gamma   90.00
#
_symmetry.space_group_name_H-M   'P 1'
#
loop_
_entity.id
_entity.type
_entity.pdbx_description
1 polymer ?
#
loop_
_entity_poly.entity_id
_entity_poly.type
_entity_poly.pdbx_seq_one_letter_code
_entity_poly.pdbx_strand_id
1 'polypeptide(L)'
;MDEVDGMAGNEDRGGMQELLNLIKISKIPIICMCNDRSLQKMRSLANYCFDLRFEKPKVQQILGFVMSICFRENIKMNPQVASEIINGTACDIRQTLNQISMLANLDYEMSLPQAQKEATSSKKDTVLSVWQVCKMVFNEADQKGMSLMDKSRLFFYDYSLGPLFVQENYLKVQPHVQSKNVMKHVAAAAEAISVGASIDMKIRESNNWSLLDMQAIYSSVLPGHYMSGHFVGSIEFPRWLGNNSKRNKHNRLNSELAMHTKVFTSGGALAMNLEYSKPLLESIVFPLKKRGLDGVQDAVEVMKSYQLLREDLDSLVELNLWPKQKGIMDGIDSKIKAAFTRLYKKEVPVFSYSANHGGSRKKVLYDDQFNEDESEALSEPEEDTIESDNLISKAKTKGRNKKNPSTSKTKAKRKK
;
A
#
# COMPACT_ATOMS: atom_id res chain seq x y z
N MET A 1 11.26 -21.02 -2.09
CA MET A 1 10.58 -20.53 -0.87
C MET A 1 9.10 -20.70 -1.09
N ASP A 2 8.49 -21.64 -0.39
CA ASP A 2 7.04 -21.88 -0.44
C ASP A 2 6.35 -21.02 0.64
N GLU A 3 5.05 -20.74 0.46
CA GLU A 3 4.22 -20.02 1.43
C GLU A 3 4.82 -18.69 1.92
N VAL A 4 5.35 -17.89 0.99
CA VAL A 4 6.05 -16.63 1.32
C VAL A 4 5.11 -15.58 1.90
N ASP A 5 3.81 -15.70 1.62
CA ASP A 5 2.74 -14.94 2.26
C ASP A 5 2.37 -15.45 3.66
N GLY A 6 2.94 -16.57 4.12
CA GLY A 6 2.84 -17.06 5.49
C GLY A 6 3.82 -16.42 6.46
N MET A 7 4.91 -15.83 5.96
CA MET A 7 5.91 -15.14 6.80
C MET A 7 5.27 -13.93 7.50
N ALA A 8 4.98 -14.08 8.78
CA ALA A 8 4.26 -13.10 9.61
C ALA A 8 4.59 -13.28 11.10
N GLY A 9 4.29 -12.26 11.90
CA GLY A 9 4.50 -12.29 13.35
C GLY A 9 5.93 -12.03 13.79
N ASN A 10 6.17 -12.16 15.10
CA ASN A 10 7.50 -11.94 15.70
C ASN A 10 8.50 -13.05 15.39
N GLU A 11 8.03 -14.24 14.99
CA GLU A 11 8.88 -15.39 14.68
C GLU A 11 9.68 -15.17 13.38
N ASP A 12 9.04 -14.62 12.35
CA ASP A 12 9.66 -14.34 11.04
C ASP A 12 9.96 -12.85 10.82
N ARG A 13 10.19 -12.11 11.91
CA ARG A 13 10.37 -10.66 11.87
C ARG A 13 11.56 -10.28 10.98
N GLY A 14 11.27 -9.51 9.92
CA GLY A 14 12.28 -9.07 8.95
C GLY A 14 12.62 -10.11 7.88
N GLY A 15 12.00 -11.30 7.89
CA GLY A 15 12.28 -12.36 6.93
C GLY A 15 12.04 -11.93 5.47
N MET A 16 11.01 -11.12 5.22
CA MET A 16 10.71 -10.61 3.87
C MET A 16 11.81 -9.67 3.34
N GLN A 17 12.38 -8.84 4.21
CA GLN A 17 13.45 -7.90 3.84
C GLN A 17 14.75 -8.65 3.54
N GLU A 18 15.06 -9.68 4.34
CA GLU A 18 16.24 -10.50 4.11
C GLU A 18 16.11 -11.38 2.87
N LEU A 19 14.92 -11.95 2.63
CA LEU A 19 14.64 -12.67 1.39
C LEU A 19 14.85 -11.77 0.16
N LEU A 20 14.42 -10.52 0.24
CA LEU A 20 14.61 -9.54 -0.83
C LEU A 20 16.10 -9.22 -1.05
N ASN A 21 16.87 -9.05 0.02
CA ASN A 21 18.33 -8.90 -0.06
C ASN A 21 18.99 -10.11 -0.73
N LEU A 22 18.54 -11.32 -0.36
CA LEU A 22 19.05 -12.57 -0.91
C LEU A 22 18.75 -12.67 -2.41
N ILE A 23 17.53 -12.29 -2.84
CA ILE A 23 17.15 -12.26 -4.27
C ILE A 23 18.08 -11.33 -5.08
N LYS A 24 18.48 -10.19 -4.51
CA LYS A 24 19.37 -9.23 -5.20
C LYS A 24 20.78 -9.77 -5.44
N ILE A 25 21.31 -10.59 -4.53
CA ILE A 25 22.69 -11.10 -4.61
C ILE A 25 22.79 -12.54 -5.12
N SER A 26 21.67 -13.26 -5.19
CA SER A 26 21.66 -14.68 -5.52
C SER A 26 22.15 -14.94 -6.94
N LYS A 27 22.94 -16.00 -7.09
CA LYS A 27 23.37 -16.56 -8.38
C LYS A 27 22.60 -17.83 -8.76
N ILE A 28 21.64 -18.23 -7.91
CA ILE A 28 20.81 -19.42 -8.06
C ILE A 28 19.36 -18.94 -8.25
N PRO A 29 18.58 -19.51 -9.19
CA PRO A 29 17.19 -19.12 -9.37
C PRO A 29 16.37 -19.41 -8.11
N ILE A 30 15.67 -18.39 -7.61
CA ILE A 30 14.79 -18.50 -6.46
C ILE A 30 13.35 -18.49 -6.98
N ILE A 31 12.60 -19.53 -6.62
CA ILE A 31 11.17 -19.63 -6.90
C ILE A 31 10.43 -19.36 -5.59
N CYS A 32 9.61 -18.31 -5.60
CA CYS A 32 8.74 -17.91 -4.50
C CYS A 32 7.29 -18.28 -4.84
N MET A 33 6.60 -18.94 -3.93
CA MET A 33 5.18 -19.29 -4.07
C MET A 33 4.37 -18.59 -2.98
N CYS A 34 3.23 -18.03 -3.35
CA CYS A 34 2.30 -17.37 -2.43
C CYS A 34 0.86 -17.62 -2.88
N ASN A 35 -0.08 -17.64 -1.94
CA ASN A 35 -1.50 -17.82 -2.25
C ASN A 35 -2.15 -16.50 -2.66
N ASP A 36 -1.85 -15.39 -1.96
CA ASP A 36 -2.44 -14.09 -2.25
C ASP A 36 -1.39 -13.01 -2.57
N ARG A 37 -1.37 -12.60 -3.84
CA ARG A 37 -0.52 -11.53 -4.35
C ARG A 37 -0.96 -10.13 -3.87
N SER A 38 -2.23 -9.95 -3.50
CA SER A 38 -2.80 -8.64 -3.17
C SER A 38 -2.37 -8.11 -1.80
N LEU A 39 -1.88 -9.02 -0.94
CA LEU A 39 -1.36 -8.72 0.39
C LEU A 39 -0.29 -7.63 0.35
N GLN A 40 -0.35 -6.70 1.31
CA GLN A 40 0.52 -5.53 1.34
C GLN A 40 2.00 -5.92 1.43
N LYS A 41 2.33 -6.92 2.25
CA LYS A 41 3.69 -7.49 2.38
C LYS A 41 4.25 -8.09 1.07
N MET A 42 3.39 -8.57 0.17
CA MET A 42 3.83 -9.14 -1.11
C MET A 42 4.13 -8.07 -2.16
N ARG A 43 3.68 -6.82 -1.98
CA ARG A 43 3.92 -5.74 -2.94
C ARG A 43 5.40 -5.39 -3.07
N SER A 44 6.16 -5.44 -1.98
CA SER A 44 7.60 -5.16 -1.98
C SER A 44 8.38 -6.24 -2.74
N LEU A 45 8.07 -7.51 -2.49
CA LEU A 45 8.73 -8.67 -3.13
C LEU A 45 8.44 -8.75 -4.63
N ALA A 46 7.19 -8.53 -5.02
CA ALA A 46 6.75 -8.72 -6.40
C ALA A 46 7.41 -7.76 -7.41
N ASN A 47 7.99 -6.64 -6.96
CA ASN A 47 8.75 -5.75 -7.84
C ASN A 47 10.11 -6.32 -8.24
N TYR A 48 10.62 -7.32 -7.51
CA TYR A 48 11.92 -7.96 -7.73
C TYR A 48 11.80 -9.38 -8.31
N CYS A 49 10.58 -9.87 -8.52
CA CYS A 49 10.32 -11.21 -9.00
C CYS A 49 9.53 -11.17 -10.32
N PHE A 50 9.70 -12.21 -11.14
CA PHE A 50 8.83 -12.44 -12.28
C PHE A 50 7.48 -12.98 -11.80
N ASP A 51 6.40 -12.23 -12.02
CA ASP A 51 5.04 -12.56 -11.55
C ASP A 51 4.38 -13.59 -12.46
N LEU A 52 4.32 -14.85 -11.99
CA LEU A 52 3.61 -15.95 -12.63
C LEU A 52 2.31 -16.24 -11.88
N ARG A 53 1.18 -15.99 -12.55
CA ARG A 53 -0.15 -16.18 -11.98
C ARG A 53 -0.76 -17.50 -12.41
N PHE A 54 -1.13 -18.32 -11.44
CA PHE A 54 -1.89 -19.55 -11.67
C PHE A 54 -3.37 -19.22 -11.66
N GLU A 55 -4.03 -19.43 -12.80
CA GLU A 55 -5.48 -19.38 -12.88
C GLU A 55 -6.10 -20.71 -12.49
N LYS A 56 -7.34 -20.67 -12.00
CA LYS A 56 -8.08 -21.89 -11.70
C LYS A 56 -8.27 -22.71 -12.99
N PRO A 57 -7.97 -24.02 -12.98
CA PRO A 57 -8.20 -24.86 -14.14
C PRO A 57 -9.69 -24.95 -14.48
N LYS A 58 -9.99 -25.19 -15.76
CA LYS A 58 -11.38 -25.40 -16.21
C LYS A 58 -11.89 -26.74 -15.72
N VAL A 59 -13.18 -26.80 -15.40
CA VAL A 59 -13.87 -28.02 -14.93
C VAL A 59 -13.58 -29.22 -15.85
N GLN A 60 -13.62 -29.03 -17.18
CA GLN A 60 -13.34 -30.09 -18.15
C GLN A 60 -11.92 -30.65 -18.07
N GLN A 61 -10.92 -29.82 -17.76
CA GLN A 61 -9.52 -30.24 -17.60
C GLN A 61 -9.37 -31.11 -16.35
N ILE A 62 -10.01 -30.69 -15.24
CA ILE A 62 -10.01 -31.45 -13.99
C ILE A 62 -10.80 -32.75 -14.15
N LEU A 63 -11.92 -32.72 -14.85
CA LEU A 63 -12.76 -33.90 -15.09
C LEU A 63 -11.99 -34.99 -15.84
N GLY A 64 -11.27 -34.64 -16.90
CA GLY A 64 -10.44 -35.60 -17.64
C GLY A 64 -9.34 -36.20 -16.76
N PHE A 65 -8.70 -35.37 -15.93
CA PHE A 65 -7.67 -35.81 -14.98
C PHE A 65 -8.25 -36.76 -13.91
N VAL A 66 -9.36 -36.38 -13.29
CA VAL A 66 -10.07 -37.15 -12.25
C VAL A 66 -10.53 -38.50 -12.80
N MET A 67 -11.19 -38.53 -13.96
CA MET A 67 -11.68 -39.78 -14.56
C MET A 67 -10.53 -40.74 -14.89
N SER A 68 -9.38 -40.22 -15.32
CA SER A 68 -8.18 -41.03 -15.53
C SER A 68 -7.66 -41.63 -14.22
N ILE A 69 -7.75 -40.93 -13.10
CA ILE A 69 -7.34 -41.45 -11.78
C ILE A 69 -8.32 -42.52 -11.32
N CYS A 70 -9.62 -42.25 -11.40
CA CYS A 70 -10.65 -43.22 -11.02
C CYS A 70 -10.55 -44.52 -11.81
N PHE A 71 -10.24 -44.44 -13.11
CA PHE A 71 -9.98 -45.63 -13.92
C PHE A 71 -8.78 -46.44 -13.43
N ARG A 72 -7.67 -45.78 -13.05
CA ARG A 72 -6.46 -46.45 -12.53
C ARG A 72 -6.68 -47.08 -11.16
N GLU A 73 -7.47 -46.44 -10.32
CA GLU A 73 -7.81 -46.89 -8.97
C GLU A 73 -9.01 -47.86 -8.94
N ASN A 74 -9.52 -48.28 -10.10
CA ASN A 74 -10.71 -49.14 -10.24
C ASN A 74 -11.99 -48.60 -9.58
N ILE A 75 -12.12 -47.27 -9.47
CA ILE A 75 -13.30 -46.58 -8.94
C ILE A 75 -14.28 -46.30 -10.08
N LYS A 76 -15.50 -46.85 -10.00
CA LYS A 76 -16.58 -46.55 -10.95
C LYS A 76 -17.30 -45.26 -10.54
N MET A 77 -17.04 -44.17 -11.24
CA MET A 77 -17.72 -42.88 -11.00
C MET A 77 -18.40 -42.35 -12.26
N ASN A 78 -19.63 -41.86 -12.11
CA ASN A 78 -20.34 -41.19 -13.19
C ASN A 78 -19.69 -39.82 -13.49
N PRO A 79 -19.36 -39.48 -14.75
CA PRO A 79 -18.77 -38.19 -15.12
C PRO A 79 -19.57 -36.96 -14.65
N GLN A 80 -20.90 -37.06 -14.59
CA GLN A 80 -21.75 -35.97 -14.10
C GLN A 80 -21.55 -35.73 -12.60
N VAL A 81 -21.45 -36.80 -11.81
CA VAL A 81 -21.15 -36.75 -10.37
C VAL A 81 -19.77 -36.12 -10.11
N ALA A 82 -18.76 -36.55 -10.87
CA ALA A 82 -17.41 -35.98 -10.78
C ALA A 82 -17.41 -34.47 -11.11
N SER A 83 -18.19 -34.04 -12.09
CA SER A 83 -18.33 -32.62 -12.45
C SER A 83 -18.97 -31.80 -11.32
N GLU A 84 -19.97 -32.33 -10.62
CA GLU A 84 -20.60 -31.67 -9.47
C GLU A 84 -19.63 -31.53 -8.30
N ILE A 85 -18.84 -32.57 -8.01
CA ILE A 85 -17.80 -32.54 -6.97
C ILE A 85 -16.75 -31.47 -7.30
N ILE A 86 -16.26 -31.42 -8.54
CA ILE A 86 -15.29 -30.40 -8.99
C ILE A 86 -15.84 -28.97 -8.83
N ASN A 87 -17.13 -28.78 -9.13
CA ASN A 87 -17.79 -27.50 -8.93
C ASN A 87 -17.94 -27.16 -7.43
N GLY A 88 -18.28 -28.14 -6.59
CA GLY A 88 -18.41 -28.00 -5.13
C GLY A 88 -17.10 -27.63 -4.43
N THR A 89 -15.96 -28.12 -4.93
CA THR A 89 -14.61 -27.77 -4.42
C THR A 89 -14.04 -26.49 -5.02
N ALA A 90 -14.81 -25.76 -5.83
CA ALA A 90 -14.40 -24.54 -6.52
C ALA A 90 -13.14 -24.71 -7.38
N CYS A 91 -13.06 -25.85 -8.09
CA CYS A 91 -11.95 -26.27 -8.95
C CYS A 91 -10.61 -26.49 -8.23
N ASP A 92 -10.62 -26.78 -6.93
CA ASP A 92 -9.43 -27.18 -6.17
C ASP A 92 -9.11 -28.66 -6.41
N ILE A 93 -8.02 -28.94 -7.14
CA ILE A 93 -7.65 -30.32 -7.52
C ILE A 93 -7.37 -31.17 -6.28
N ARG A 94 -6.65 -30.64 -5.28
CA ARG A 94 -6.28 -31.39 -4.07
C ARG A 94 -7.53 -31.78 -3.29
N GLN A 95 -8.42 -30.82 -3.07
CA GLN A 95 -9.66 -31.08 -2.33
C GLN A 95 -10.60 -32.02 -3.10
N THR A 96 -10.65 -31.90 -4.44
CA THR A 96 -11.43 -32.81 -5.29
C THR A 96 -10.95 -34.25 -5.14
N LEU A 97 -9.63 -34.48 -5.20
CA LEU A 97 -9.06 -35.82 -5.00
C LEU A 97 -9.34 -36.36 -3.60
N ASN A 98 -9.22 -35.53 -2.56
CA ASN A 98 -9.51 -35.93 -1.20
C ASN A 98 -10.99 -36.33 -1.01
N GLN A 99 -11.92 -35.57 -1.62
CA GLN A 99 -13.34 -35.93 -1.59
C GLN A 99 -13.62 -37.23 -2.33
N ILE A 100 -13.03 -37.44 -3.50
CA ILE A 100 -13.18 -38.69 -4.26
C ILE A 100 -12.59 -39.87 -3.50
N SER A 101 -11.44 -39.70 -2.86
CA SER A 101 -10.83 -40.73 -2.01
C SER A 101 -11.72 -41.08 -0.81
N MET A 102 -12.31 -40.06 -0.16
CA MET A 102 -13.26 -40.27 0.93
C MET A 102 -14.50 -41.06 0.47
N LEU A 103 -15.04 -40.72 -0.71
CA LEU A 103 -16.20 -41.38 -1.30
C LEU A 103 -15.91 -42.82 -1.74
N ALA A 104 -14.72 -43.07 -2.29
CA ALA A 104 -14.29 -44.40 -2.68
C ALA A 104 -14.14 -45.34 -1.49
N ASN A 105 -13.69 -44.83 -0.34
CA ASN A 105 -13.56 -45.61 0.90
C ASN A 105 -14.89 -45.94 1.58
N LEU A 106 -16.01 -45.36 1.15
CA LEU A 106 -17.34 -45.58 1.70
C LEU A 106 -18.13 -46.69 0.97
N ASP A 107 -17.52 -47.40 0.00
CA ASP A 107 -18.18 -48.42 -0.86
C ASP A 107 -19.53 -47.96 -1.43
N TYR A 108 -19.62 -46.66 -1.75
CA TYR A 108 -20.88 -45.99 -2.04
C TYR A 108 -21.12 -45.91 -3.56
N GLU A 109 -22.02 -46.74 -4.10
CA GLU A 109 -22.57 -46.51 -5.45
C GLU A 109 -23.45 -45.25 -5.44
N MET A 110 -22.86 -44.12 -5.79
CA MET A 110 -23.52 -42.81 -5.69
C MET A 110 -24.53 -42.59 -6.82
N SER A 111 -25.80 -42.41 -6.47
CA SER A 111 -26.82 -41.91 -7.39
C SER A 111 -26.68 -40.38 -7.59
N LEU A 112 -27.03 -39.87 -8.79
CA LEU A 112 -26.95 -38.43 -9.13
C LEU A 112 -27.59 -37.47 -8.11
N PRO A 113 -28.75 -37.77 -7.50
CA PRO A 113 -29.37 -36.89 -6.51
C PRO A 113 -28.55 -36.77 -5.21
N GLN A 114 -27.87 -37.86 -4.83
CA GLN A 114 -27.05 -37.90 -3.62
C GLN A 114 -25.76 -37.10 -3.82
N ALA A 115 -25.14 -37.24 -5.00
CA ALA A 115 -23.99 -36.46 -5.42
C ALA A 115 -24.25 -34.95 -5.38
N GLN A 116 -25.41 -34.51 -5.85
CA GLN A 116 -25.81 -33.11 -5.80
C GLN A 116 -25.94 -32.63 -4.36
N LYS A 117 -26.56 -33.43 -3.48
CA LYS A 117 -26.73 -33.10 -2.05
C LYS A 117 -25.38 -32.99 -1.33
N GLU A 118 -24.48 -33.93 -1.57
CA GLU A 118 -23.13 -33.95 -1.00
C GLU A 118 -22.24 -32.85 -1.58
N ALA A 119 -22.36 -32.53 -2.87
CA ALA A 119 -21.67 -31.40 -3.48
C ALA A 119 -22.15 -30.07 -2.88
N THR A 120 -23.45 -29.92 -2.56
CA THR A 120 -23.95 -28.76 -1.82
C THR A 120 -23.49 -28.70 -0.37
N SER A 121 -23.45 -29.83 0.35
CA SER A 121 -22.98 -29.85 1.75
C SER A 121 -21.46 -29.72 1.86
N SER A 122 -20.74 -30.12 0.81
CA SER A 122 -19.29 -30.02 0.68
C SER A 122 -18.86 -28.80 -0.14
N LYS A 123 -19.79 -27.86 -0.38
CA LYS A 123 -19.42 -26.54 -0.91
C LYS A 123 -18.39 -25.96 0.03
N LYS A 124 -17.16 -25.85 -0.48
CA LYS A 124 -16.12 -25.12 0.24
C LYS A 124 -16.70 -23.75 0.54
N ASP A 125 -16.61 -23.31 1.79
CA ASP A 125 -16.64 -21.88 2.09
C ASP A 125 -15.43 -21.28 1.40
N THR A 126 -15.57 -20.98 0.11
CA THR A 126 -14.55 -20.29 -0.64
C THR A 126 -14.40 -18.96 0.06
N VAL A 127 -13.22 -18.71 0.62
CA VAL A 127 -12.84 -17.39 1.09
C VAL A 127 -13.02 -16.46 -0.10
N LEU A 128 -14.11 -15.71 -0.08
CA LEU A 128 -14.40 -14.74 -1.12
C LEU A 128 -13.39 -13.62 -0.95
N SER A 129 -12.78 -13.21 -2.06
CA SER A 129 -11.93 -12.02 -2.04
C SER A 129 -12.76 -10.81 -1.66
N VAL A 130 -12.19 -9.84 -0.92
CA VAL A 130 -12.85 -8.60 -0.52
C VAL A 130 -13.48 -7.85 -1.72
N TRP A 131 -12.93 -8.02 -2.92
CA TRP A 131 -13.43 -7.45 -4.17
C TRP A 131 -14.73 -8.12 -4.61
N GLN A 132 -14.81 -9.44 -4.47
CA GLN A 132 -16.01 -10.22 -4.76
C GLN A 132 -17.09 -9.93 -3.72
N VAL A 133 -16.70 -9.86 -2.44
CA VAL A 133 -17.59 -9.45 -1.35
C VAL A 133 -18.18 -8.07 -1.63
N CYS A 134 -17.34 -7.08 -1.93
CA CYS A 134 -17.79 -5.72 -2.27
C CYS A 134 -18.77 -5.74 -3.46
N LYS A 135 -18.50 -6.56 -4.48
CA LYS A 135 -19.42 -6.74 -5.62
C LYS A 135 -20.79 -7.27 -5.17
N MET A 136 -20.79 -8.32 -4.35
CA MET A 136 -22.00 -8.98 -3.84
C MET A 136 -22.79 -8.07 -2.89
N VAL A 137 -22.10 -7.24 -2.10
CA VAL A 137 -22.72 -6.29 -1.16
C VAL A 137 -23.59 -5.26 -1.89
N PHE A 138 -23.27 -4.86 -3.12
CA PHE A 138 -24.04 -3.84 -3.85
C PHE A 138 -24.88 -4.37 -5.02
N ASN A 139 -24.58 -5.56 -5.54
CA ASN A 139 -25.32 -6.13 -6.66
C ASN A 139 -26.69 -6.68 -6.24
N GLU A 140 -27.77 -6.10 -6.75
CA GLU A 140 -29.14 -6.49 -6.38
C GLU A 140 -29.46 -7.95 -6.73
N ALA A 141 -28.95 -8.45 -7.86
CA ALA A 141 -29.19 -9.82 -8.30
C ALA A 141 -28.63 -10.85 -7.30
N ASP A 142 -27.45 -10.58 -6.75
CA ASP A 142 -26.81 -11.46 -5.77
C ASP A 142 -27.52 -11.36 -4.40
N GLN A 143 -28.02 -10.17 -4.04
CA GLN A 143 -28.73 -9.96 -2.79
C GLN A 143 -30.11 -10.62 -2.71
N LYS A 144 -30.80 -10.84 -3.83
CA LYS A 144 -32.19 -11.36 -3.85
C LYS A 144 -32.34 -12.75 -3.21
N GLY A 145 -31.28 -13.55 -3.21
CA GLY A 145 -31.26 -14.89 -2.60
C GLY A 145 -30.70 -14.94 -1.18
N MET A 146 -30.24 -13.81 -0.62
CA MET A 146 -29.53 -13.78 0.67
C MET A 146 -30.43 -13.36 1.82
N SER A 147 -30.40 -14.10 2.92
CA SER A 147 -31.00 -13.67 4.18
C SER A 147 -30.21 -12.51 4.80
N LEU A 148 -30.79 -11.84 5.80
CA LEU A 148 -30.08 -10.81 6.56
C LEU A 148 -28.78 -11.37 7.18
N MET A 149 -28.81 -12.60 7.66
CA MET A 149 -27.64 -13.27 8.24
C MET A 149 -26.57 -13.52 7.18
N ASP A 150 -26.95 -13.91 5.97
CA ASP A 150 -25.99 -14.12 4.87
C ASP A 150 -25.35 -12.80 4.44
N LYS A 151 -26.12 -11.71 4.39
CA LYS A 151 -25.58 -10.36 4.14
C LYS A 151 -24.62 -9.91 5.23
N SER A 152 -24.92 -10.22 6.49
CA SER A 152 -24.00 -9.95 7.62
C SER A 152 -22.71 -10.77 7.49
N ARG A 153 -22.81 -12.06 7.12
CA ARG A 153 -21.65 -12.94 6.88
C ARG A 153 -20.68 -12.41 5.82
N LEU A 154 -21.17 -11.67 4.82
CA LEU A 154 -20.29 -11.03 3.83
C LEU A 154 -19.23 -10.13 4.46
N PHE A 155 -19.57 -9.41 5.53
CA PHE A 155 -18.61 -8.57 6.28
C PHE A 155 -17.51 -9.40 6.94
N PHE A 156 -17.81 -10.62 7.41
CA PHE A 156 -16.85 -11.45 8.15
C PHE A 156 -15.82 -12.17 7.29
N TYR A 157 -15.93 -12.15 5.95
CA TYR A 157 -14.84 -12.62 5.08
C TYR A 157 -13.58 -11.78 5.25
N ASP A 158 -13.74 -10.48 5.46
CA ASP A 158 -12.66 -9.58 5.86
C ASP A 158 -13.26 -8.37 6.59
N TYR A 159 -13.38 -8.48 7.91
CA TYR A 159 -13.97 -7.44 8.76
C TYR A 159 -13.07 -6.21 8.90
N SER A 160 -11.79 -6.32 8.53
CA SER A 160 -10.81 -5.23 8.61
C SER A 160 -10.88 -4.35 7.36
N LEU A 161 -10.76 -4.94 6.16
CA LEU A 161 -10.77 -4.21 4.90
C LEU A 161 -12.17 -4.04 4.31
N GLY A 162 -13.12 -4.94 4.58
CA GLY A 162 -14.48 -4.92 4.04
C GLY A 162 -15.16 -3.54 4.16
N PRO A 163 -15.21 -2.92 5.36
CA PRO A 163 -15.78 -1.58 5.55
C PRO A 163 -15.15 -0.50 4.68
N LEU A 164 -13.82 -0.53 4.52
CA LEU A 164 -13.10 0.43 3.70
C LEU A 164 -13.44 0.26 2.21
N PHE A 165 -13.61 -0.98 1.76
CA PHE A 165 -14.06 -1.27 0.39
C PHE A 165 -15.47 -0.76 0.12
N VAL A 166 -16.38 -0.96 1.06
CA VAL A 166 -17.75 -0.44 0.97
C VAL A 166 -17.72 1.09 0.91
N GLN A 167 -16.95 1.74 1.79
CA GLN A 167 -16.85 3.20 1.85
C GLN A 167 -16.20 3.84 0.60
N GLU A 168 -15.19 3.21 0.01
CA GLU A 168 -14.55 3.77 -1.20
C GLU A 168 -15.46 3.66 -2.43
N ASN A 169 -16.29 2.61 -2.49
CA ASN A 169 -16.96 2.22 -3.71
C ASN A 169 -18.48 2.46 -3.73
N TYR A 170 -19.14 2.76 -2.60
CA TYR A 170 -20.60 2.97 -2.58
C TYR A 170 -21.07 4.10 -3.53
N LEU A 171 -20.25 5.15 -3.72
CA LEU A 171 -20.55 6.26 -4.64
C LEU A 171 -20.43 5.89 -6.12
N LYS A 172 -19.78 4.77 -6.44
CA LYS A 172 -19.64 4.24 -7.80
C LYS A 172 -20.77 3.30 -8.18
N VAL A 173 -21.74 3.09 -7.29
CA VAL A 173 -22.90 2.26 -7.53
C VAL A 173 -24.06 3.14 -7.96
N GLN A 174 -24.73 2.74 -9.04
CA GLN A 174 -26.00 3.33 -9.44
C GLN A 174 -27.13 2.48 -8.86
N PRO A 175 -27.85 2.98 -7.83
CA PRO A 175 -28.93 2.22 -7.20
C PRO A 175 -30.15 2.13 -8.13
N HIS A 176 -30.91 1.04 -8.03
CA HIS A 176 -32.18 0.85 -8.74
C HIS A 176 -33.33 1.63 -8.10
N VAL A 177 -33.12 2.93 -7.92
CA VAL A 177 -34.10 3.85 -7.36
C VAL A 177 -34.34 4.97 -8.35
N GLN A 178 -35.53 5.57 -8.32
CA GLN A 178 -35.81 6.77 -9.09
C GLN A 178 -34.72 7.84 -8.89
N SER A 179 -34.27 8.46 -9.99
CA SER A 179 -33.15 9.42 -10.00
C SER A 179 -33.24 10.51 -8.93
N LYS A 180 -34.46 10.98 -8.61
CA LYS A 180 -34.72 12.02 -7.59
C LYS A 180 -34.34 11.60 -6.16
N ASN A 181 -34.32 10.30 -5.87
CA ASN A 181 -34.06 9.76 -4.53
C ASN A 181 -32.64 9.23 -4.34
N VAL A 182 -31.81 9.23 -5.39
CA VAL A 182 -30.43 8.72 -5.33
C VAL A 182 -29.63 9.44 -4.26
N MET A 183 -29.71 10.78 -4.21
CA MET A 183 -29.01 11.58 -3.21
C MET A 183 -29.43 11.24 -1.77
N LYS A 184 -30.71 10.92 -1.55
CA LYS A 184 -31.21 10.51 -0.22
C LYS A 184 -30.62 9.17 0.22
N HIS A 185 -30.50 8.21 -0.72
CA HIS A 185 -29.91 6.90 -0.43
C HIS A 185 -28.40 7.01 -0.20
N VAL A 186 -27.71 7.85 -0.97
CA VAL A 186 -26.29 8.17 -0.75
C VAL A 186 -26.08 8.77 0.65
N ALA A 187 -26.94 9.71 1.06
CA ALA A 187 -26.88 10.31 2.39
C ALA A 187 -27.13 9.27 3.50
N ALA A 188 -28.14 8.42 3.36
CA ALA A 188 -28.44 7.35 4.32
C ALA A 188 -27.30 6.31 4.41
N ALA A 189 -26.67 5.97 3.29
CA ALA A 189 -25.49 5.11 3.27
C ALA A 189 -24.29 5.77 3.97
N ALA A 190 -24.06 7.06 3.75
CA ALA A 190 -22.99 7.82 4.40
C ALA A 190 -23.21 7.91 5.93
N GLU A 191 -24.45 8.11 6.38
CA GLU A 191 -24.80 8.11 7.81
C GLU A 191 -24.55 6.73 8.44
N ALA A 192 -24.98 5.65 7.77
CA ALA A 192 -24.71 4.29 8.23
C ALA A 192 -23.20 3.99 8.36
N ILE A 193 -22.41 4.37 7.35
CA ILE A 193 -20.94 4.22 7.38
C ILE A 193 -20.33 5.03 8.54
N SER A 194 -20.84 6.25 8.80
CA SER A 194 -20.37 7.08 9.90
C SER A 194 -20.62 6.42 11.27
N VAL A 195 -21.81 5.86 11.48
CA VAL A 195 -22.14 5.12 12.71
C VAL A 195 -21.28 3.87 12.82
N GLY A 196 -21.08 3.14 11.71
CA GLY A 196 -20.19 2.00 11.63
C GLY A 196 -18.75 2.30 12.04
N ALA A 197 -18.23 3.47 11.65
CA ALA A 197 -16.91 3.94 12.07
C ALA A 197 -16.83 4.27 13.57
N SER A 198 -17.89 4.84 14.16
CA SER A 198 -17.94 5.04 15.63
C SER A 198 -17.95 3.71 16.39
N ILE A 199 -18.63 2.69 15.85
CA ILE A 199 -18.61 1.34 16.42
C ILE A 199 -17.21 0.72 16.29
N ASP A 200 -16.56 0.81 15.13
CA ASP A 200 -15.19 0.34 14.92
C ASP A 200 -14.20 0.96 15.91
N MET A 201 -14.29 2.29 16.10
CA MET A 201 -13.49 3.00 17.10
C MET A 201 -13.73 2.43 18.51
N LYS A 202 -14.99 2.18 18.88
CA LYS A 202 -15.30 1.62 20.20
C LYS A 202 -14.81 0.19 20.38
N ILE A 203 -14.87 -0.63 19.32
CA ILE A 203 -14.33 -1.99 19.31
C ILE A 203 -12.83 -1.93 19.60
N ARG A 204 -12.08 -1.10 18.87
CA ARG A 204 -10.62 -0.99 19.01
C ARG A 204 -10.19 -0.40 20.36
N GLU A 205 -10.94 0.57 20.90
CA GLU A 205 -10.65 1.15 22.22
C GLU A 205 -10.87 0.17 23.38
N SER A 206 -11.94 -0.63 23.31
CA SER A 206 -12.37 -1.49 24.41
C SER A 206 -12.06 -2.98 24.22
N ASN A 207 -11.50 -3.35 23.07
CA ASN A 207 -11.33 -4.74 22.62
C ASN A 207 -12.63 -5.57 22.71
N ASN A 208 -13.79 -4.92 22.55
CA ASN A 208 -15.09 -5.58 22.64
C ASN A 208 -15.56 -6.08 21.27
N TRP A 209 -15.11 -7.27 20.88
CA TRP A 209 -15.44 -7.90 19.60
C TRP A 209 -16.90 -8.33 19.46
N SER A 210 -17.70 -8.33 20.54
CA SER A 210 -19.14 -8.63 20.45
C SER A 210 -19.92 -7.59 19.62
N LEU A 211 -19.35 -6.40 19.41
CA LEU A 211 -19.95 -5.34 18.59
C LEU A 211 -19.72 -5.54 17.08
N LEU A 212 -18.95 -6.55 16.66
CA LEU A 212 -18.69 -6.81 15.24
C LEU A 212 -19.99 -7.08 14.46
N ASP A 213 -20.97 -7.76 15.05
CA ASP A 213 -22.27 -7.98 14.41
C ASP A 213 -23.01 -6.67 14.14
N MET A 214 -22.92 -5.70 15.07
CA MET A 214 -23.47 -4.36 14.88
C MET A 214 -22.69 -3.58 13.82
N GLN A 215 -21.36 -3.67 13.83
CA GLN A 215 -20.53 -3.06 12.80
C GLN A 215 -20.84 -3.62 11.41
N ALA A 216 -21.07 -4.93 11.27
CA ALA A 216 -21.43 -5.57 10.00
C ALA A 216 -22.71 -4.95 9.41
N ILE A 217 -23.71 -4.69 10.26
CA ILE A 217 -24.97 -4.06 9.85
C ILE A 217 -24.73 -2.65 9.32
N TYR A 218 -24.04 -1.80 10.08
CA TYR A 218 -23.86 -0.39 9.74
C TYR A 218 -22.82 -0.13 8.65
N SER A 219 -21.74 -0.91 8.62
CA SER A 219 -20.61 -0.70 7.70
C SER A 219 -20.73 -1.47 6.39
N SER A 220 -21.63 -2.47 6.28
CA SER A 220 -21.77 -3.30 5.08
C SER A 220 -23.22 -3.47 4.65
N VAL A 221 -24.09 -4.02 5.52
CA VAL A 221 -25.47 -4.40 5.13
C VAL A 221 -26.33 -3.19 4.78
N LEU A 222 -26.37 -2.16 5.63
CA LEU A 222 -27.16 -0.95 5.40
C LEU A 222 -26.68 -0.17 4.17
N PRO A 223 -25.37 0.12 4.01
CA PRO A 223 -24.86 0.73 2.78
C PRO A 223 -25.20 -0.08 1.52
N GLY A 224 -25.07 -1.42 1.59
CA GLY A 224 -25.43 -2.33 0.51
C GLY A 224 -26.92 -2.35 0.18
N HIS A 225 -27.79 -2.17 1.18
CA HIS A 225 -29.23 -2.06 0.98
C HIS A 225 -29.63 -0.72 0.35
N TYR A 226 -29.12 0.40 0.87
CA TYR A 226 -29.45 1.73 0.34
C TYR A 226 -28.89 1.94 -1.07
N MET A 227 -27.71 1.41 -1.35
CA MET A 227 -27.06 1.52 -2.65
C MET A 227 -27.21 0.25 -3.49
N SER A 228 -28.26 -0.56 -3.28
CA SER A 228 -28.48 -1.78 -4.07
C SER A 228 -28.71 -1.46 -5.54
N GLY A 229 -27.85 -1.94 -6.42
CA GLY A 229 -27.80 -1.46 -7.80
C GLY A 229 -26.80 -2.21 -8.68
N HIS A 230 -26.24 -1.47 -9.64
CA HIS A 230 -25.14 -1.92 -10.48
C HIS A 230 -23.94 -0.99 -10.34
N PHE A 231 -22.73 -1.52 -10.48
CA PHE A 231 -21.51 -0.73 -10.48
C PHE A 231 -21.35 0.06 -11.77
N VAL A 232 -21.14 1.37 -11.63
CA VAL A 232 -20.73 2.29 -12.70
C VAL A 232 -19.22 2.47 -12.60
N GLY A 233 -18.48 1.46 -13.05
CA GLY A 233 -17.01 1.43 -13.05
C GLY A 233 -16.42 0.20 -12.37
N SER A 234 -15.09 0.13 -12.33
CA SER A 234 -14.37 -0.91 -11.62
C SER A 234 -14.32 -0.61 -10.11
N ILE A 235 -14.38 -1.66 -9.31
CA ILE A 235 -14.11 -1.60 -7.87
C ILE A 235 -12.66 -1.14 -7.68
N GLU A 236 -12.46 -0.06 -6.92
CA GLU A 236 -11.14 0.43 -6.56
C GLU A 236 -10.77 -0.01 -5.14
N PHE A 237 -9.46 -0.14 -4.94
CA PHE A 237 -8.89 -0.35 -3.62
C PHE A 237 -9.07 0.91 -2.75
N PRO A 238 -9.37 0.78 -1.43
CA PRO A 238 -9.55 1.92 -0.54
C PRO A 238 -8.34 2.85 -0.50
N ARG A 239 -8.58 4.14 -0.79
CA ARG A 239 -7.53 5.16 -0.75
C ARG A 239 -7.19 5.60 0.67
N TRP A 240 -8.10 5.32 1.62
CA TRP A 240 -7.96 5.67 3.03
C TRP A 240 -6.62 5.22 3.62
N LEU A 241 -6.18 3.98 3.35
CA LEU A 241 -4.90 3.44 3.85
C LEU A 241 -3.71 4.31 3.42
N GLY A 242 -3.62 4.63 2.13
CA GLY A 242 -2.55 5.49 1.61
C GLY A 242 -2.64 6.92 2.13
N ASN A 243 -3.85 7.46 2.26
CA ASN A 243 -4.07 8.80 2.80
C ASN A 243 -3.75 8.89 4.30
N ASN A 244 -4.02 7.83 5.07
CA ASN A 244 -3.70 7.75 6.49
C ASN A 244 -2.18 7.75 6.70
N SER A 245 -1.44 6.98 5.90
CA SER A 245 0.03 7.01 5.91
C SER A 245 0.59 8.39 5.55
N LYS A 246 0.04 9.06 4.53
CA LYS A 246 0.44 10.43 4.18
C LYS A 246 0.15 11.41 5.32
N ARG A 247 -1.02 11.31 5.96
CA ARG A 247 -1.37 12.11 7.14
C ARG A 247 -0.35 11.92 8.26
N ASN A 248 0.04 10.67 8.55
CA ASN A 248 1.04 10.38 9.59
C ASN A 248 2.42 10.94 9.25
N LYS A 249 2.86 10.82 7.98
CA LYS A 249 4.09 11.46 7.49
C LYS A 249 4.03 12.97 7.73
N HIS A 250 2.96 13.64 7.28
CA HIS A 250 2.81 15.09 7.43
C HIS A 250 2.76 15.52 8.90
N ASN A 251 2.06 14.77 9.76
CA ASN A 251 2.04 15.05 11.20
C ASN A 251 3.43 14.97 11.84
N ARG A 252 4.25 13.99 11.43
CA ARG A 252 5.64 13.88 11.89
C ARG A 252 6.48 15.07 11.44
N LEU A 253 6.47 15.41 10.14
CA LEU A 253 7.22 16.55 9.60
C LEU A 253 6.81 17.87 10.29
N ASN A 254 5.52 18.05 10.50
CA ASN A 254 5.00 19.25 11.17
C ASN A 254 5.39 19.30 12.66
N SER A 255 5.46 18.15 13.34
CA SER A 255 5.90 18.07 14.73
C SER A 255 7.41 18.35 14.86
N GLU A 256 8.21 17.81 13.96
CA GLU A 256 9.65 18.05 13.88
C GLU A 256 9.96 19.53 13.62
N LEU A 257 9.30 20.13 12.62
CA LEU A 257 9.41 21.56 12.33
C LEU A 257 8.99 22.43 13.52
N ALA A 258 7.93 22.04 14.24
CA ALA A 258 7.51 22.73 15.45
C ALA A 258 8.52 22.62 16.60
N MET A 259 9.28 21.53 16.68
CA MET A 259 10.37 21.38 17.65
C MET A 259 11.58 22.23 17.27
N HIS A 260 12.01 22.22 16.00
CA HIS A 260 13.15 23.02 15.54
C HIS A 260 12.93 24.52 15.70
N THR A 261 11.70 24.99 15.41
CA THR A 261 11.35 26.41 15.49
C THR A 261 10.91 26.87 16.88
N LYS A 262 10.83 25.96 17.87
CA LYS A 262 10.16 26.19 19.16
C LYS A 262 10.67 27.39 19.96
N VAL A 263 11.94 27.75 19.78
CA VAL A 263 12.56 28.90 20.47
C VAL A 263 12.02 30.23 19.94
N PHE A 264 11.60 30.25 18.67
CA PHE A 264 11.20 31.47 17.95
C PHE A 264 9.71 31.51 17.57
N THR A 265 9.00 30.39 17.72
CA THR A 265 7.56 30.29 17.44
C THR A 265 6.78 30.05 18.72
N SER A 266 5.61 30.68 18.83
CA SER A 266 4.66 30.38 19.91
C SER A 266 3.64 29.36 19.43
N GLY A 267 3.35 28.35 20.23
CA GLY A 267 2.36 27.32 19.92
C GLY A 267 2.95 25.93 19.68
N GLY A 268 2.09 25.01 19.25
CA GLY A 268 2.45 23.61 18.95
C GLY A 268 2.37 23.30 17.46
N ALA A 269 2.38 22.00 17.12
CA ALA A 269 2.28 21.54 15.74
C ALA A 269 1.06 22.10 14.99
N LEU A 270 -0.08 22.28 15.67
CA LEU A 270 -1.28 22.85 15.05
C LEU A 270 -1.06 24.31 14.58
N ALA A 271 -0.46 25.15 15.42
CA ALA A 271 -0.13 26.53 15.06
C ALA A 271 0.90 26.57 13.93
N MET A 272 1.89 25.67 13.95
CA MET A 272 2.85 25.55 12.86
C MET A 272 2.20 25.24 11.52
N ASN A 273 1.23 24.31 11.50
CA ASN A 273 0.53 23.95 10.27
C ASN A 273 -0.34 25.09 9.74
N LEU A 274 -1.13 25.72 10.61
CA LEU A 274 -2.16 26.69 10.21
C LEU A 274 -1.63 28.11 10.00
N GLU A 275 -0.61 28.53 10.76
CA GLU A 275 -0.22 29.94 10.84
C GLU A 275 1.22 30.18 10.38
N TYR A 276 2.18 29.35 10.78
CA TYR A 276 3.61 29.63 10.53
C TYR A 276 4.16 29.01 9.24
N SER A 277 3.73 27.81 8.85
CA SER A 277 4.34 27.04 7.77
C SER A 277 4.41 27.81 6.45
N LYS A 278 3.30 28.43 6.04
CA LYS A 278 3.20 29.18 4.79
C LYS A 278 4.01 30.48 4.81
N PRO A 279 3.84 31.40 5.79
CA PRO A 279 4.65 32.61 5.87
C PRO A 279 6.15 32.33 5.98
N LEU A 280 6.53 31.27 6.71
CA LEU A 280 7.93 30.87 6.84
C LEU A 280 8.51 30.44 5.50
N LEU A 281 7.81 29.60 4.75
CA LEU A 281 8.21 29.21 3.39
C LEU A 281 8.27 30.43 2.45
N GLU A 282 7.27 31.30 2.48
CA GLU A 282 7.24 32.51 1.65
C GLU A 282 8.41 33.45 1.97
N SER A 283 8.76 33.62 3.25
CA SER A 283 9.88 34.47 3.66
C SER A 283 11.24 33.95 3.17
N ILE A 284 11.39 32.63 2.99
CA ILE A 284 12.60 32.02 2.42
C ILE A 284 12.59 32.11 0.89
N VAL A 285 11.44 31.84 0.25
CA VAL A 285 11.36 31.69 -1.21
C VAL A 285 11.22 33.02 -1.95
N PHE A 286 10.53 33.99 -1.36
CA PHE A 286 10.26 35.27 -2.00
C PHE A 286 11.53 36.07 -2.33
N PRO A 287 12.55 36.18 -1.45
CA PRO A 287 13.82 36.80 -1.79
C PRO A 287 14.51 36.13 -2.99
N LEU A 288 14.51 34.80 -3.02
CA LEU A 288 15.11 34.01 -4.11
C LEU A 288 14.40 34.25 -5.45
N LYS A 289 13.08 34.43 -5.43
CA LYS A 289 12.26 34.64 -6.64
C LYS A 289 12.33 36.07 -7.17
N LYS A 290 12.34 37.07 -6.30
CA LYS A 290 12.34 38.49 -6.71
C LYS A 290 13.74 39.06 -6.96
N ARG A 291 14.70 38.75 -6.10
CA ARG A 291 16.05 39.35 -6.12
C ARG A 291 17.12 38.40 -6.69
N GLY A 292 16.76 37.14 -6.96
CA GLY A 292 17.66 36.16 -7.56
C GLY A 292 18.86 35.86 -6.65
N LEU A 293 20.08 36.07 -7.17
CA LEU A 293 21.32 35.80 -6.42
C LEU A 293 21.51 36.74 -5.21
N ASP A 294 21.03 37.98 -5.30
CA ASP A 294 21.18 38.95 -4.20
C ASP A 294 20.25 38.63 -3.02
N GLY A 295 19.16 37.89 -3.27
CA GLY A 295 18.23 37.44 -2.23
C GLY A 295 18.66 36.16 -1.50
N VAL A 296 19.79 35.55 -1.89
CA VAL A 296 20.28 34.31 -1.26
C VAL A 296 20.66 34.55 0.20
N GLN A 297 21.25 35.70 0.50
CA GLN A 297 21.70 36.01 1.85
C GLN A 297 20.50 36.23 2.79
N ASP A 298 19.50 36.99 2.34
CA ASP A 298 18.23 37.18 3.07
C ASP A 298 17.55 35.84 3.39
N ALA A 299 17.51 34.92 2.41
CA ALA A 299 16.88 33.61 2.59
C ALA A 299 17.64 32.73 3.60
N VAL A 300 18.97 32.77 3.61
CA VAL A 300 19.78 32.02 4.58
C VAL A 300 19.69 32.65 5.98
N GLU A 301 19.58 33.96 6.09
CA GLU A 301 19.36 34.65 7.36
C GLU A 301 18.04 34.22 8.01
N VAL A 302 16.96 34.11 7.23
CA VAL A 302 15.68 33.56 7.72
C VAL A 302 15.86 32.13 8.25
N MET A 303 16.48 31.24 7.46
CA MET A 303 16.75 29.86 7.91
C MET A 303 17.54 29.83 9.21
N LYS A 304 18.54 30.71 9.36
CA LYS A 304 19.36 30.82 10.56
C LYS A 304 18.56 31.34 11.76
N SER A 305 17.70 32.33 11.55
CA SER A 305 16.90 32.95 12.62
C SER A 305 15.92 31.98 13.26
N TYR A 306 15.33 31.08 12.48
CA TYR A 306 14.40 30.04 12.95
C TYR A 306 15.09 28.68 13.18
N GLN A 307 16.42 28.63 13.10
CA GLN A 307 17.23 27.42 13.26
C GLN A 307 16.79 26.25 12.36
N LEU A 308 16.36 26.55 11.14
CA LEU A 308 15.87 25.54 10.21
C LEU A 308 17.03 24.77 9.56
N LEU A 309 16.86 23.45 9.44
CA LEU A 309 17.70 22.57 8.64
C LEU A 309 17.37 22.69 7.15
N ARG A 310 18.30 22.25 6.31
CA ARG A 310 18.02 22.13 4.86
C ARG A 310 16.83 21.18 4.60
N GLU A 311 16.69 20.14 5.40
CA GLU A 311 15.60 19.16 5.35
C GLU A 311 14.25 19.78 5.78
N ASP A 312 14.27 20.73 6.70
CA ASP A 312 13.07 21.47 7.12
C ASP A 312 12.50 22.31 5.98
N LEU A 313 13.36 22.84 5.08
CA LEU A 313 12.90 23.55 3.89
C LEU A 313 12.16 22.61 2.94
N ASP A 314 12.62 21.37 2.76
CA ASP A 314 11.92 20.39 1.92
C ASP A 314 10.60 19.98 2.57
N SER A 315 10.59 19.83 3.91
CA SER A 315 9.38 19.57 4.70
C SER A 315 8.35 20.70 4.59
N LEU A 316 8.80 21.97 4.65
CA LEU A 316 7.95 23.14 4.45
C LEU A 316 7.34 23.18 3.06
N VAL A 317 8.10 22.83 2.02
CA VAL A 317 7.60 22.75 0.64
C VAL A 317 6.54 21.66 0.51
N GLU A 318 6.77 20.48 1.09
CA GLU A 318 5.82 19.37 1.07
C GLU A 318 4.51 19.71 1.80
N LEU A 319 4.60 20.29 3.01
CA LEU A 319 3.43 20.66 3.82
C LEU A 319 2.54 21.73 3.18
N ASN A 320 3.12 22.60 2.34
CA ASN A 320 2.41 23.70 1.69
C ASN A 320 1.92 23.38 0.27
N LEU A 321 2.14 22.15 -0.22
CA LEU A 321 1.73 21.76 -1.56
C LEU A 321 0.27 21.25 -1.56
N TRP A 322 -0.64 22.10 -2.04
CA TRP A 322 -2.04 21.72 -2.21
C TRP A 322 -2.28 21.00 -3.54
N PRO A 323 -3.25 20.05 -3.59
CA PRO A 323 -3.62 19.39 -4.84
C PRO A 323 -3.94 20.42 -5.94
N LYS A 324 -3.37 20.22 -7.13
CA LYS A 324 -3.55 21.09 -8.31
C LYS A 324 -2.92 22.50 -8.21
N GLN A 325 -2.09 22.77 -7.20
CA GLN A 325 -1.28 23.99 -7.14
C GLN A 325 0.17 23.72 -7.56
N LYS A 326 0.81 24.72 -8.18
CA LYS A 326 2.27 24.68 -8.43
C LYS A 326 3.01 24.94 -7.12
N GLY A 327 4.15 24.29 -6.93
CA GLY A 327 4.99 24.49 -5.76
C GLY A 327 5.49 25.94 -5.69
N ILE A 328 5.59 26.49 -4.48
CA ILE A 328 6.08 27.87 -4.27
C ILE A 328 7.54 28.01 -4.74
N MET A 329 8.31 26.92 -4.64
CA MET A 329 9.68 26.76 -5.14
C MET A 329 9.81 26.53 -6.66
N ASP A 330 8.69 26.34 -7.36
CA ASP A 330 8.69 26.13 -8.81
C ASP A 330 8.95 27.46 -9.53
N GLY A 331 9.93 27.45 -10.45
CA GLY A 331 10.36 28.63 -11.21
C GLY A 331 11.61 29.34 -10.69
N ILE A 332 12.27 28.81 -9.65
CA ILE A 332 13.61 29.28 -9.24
C ILE A 332 14.69 28.55 -10.06
N ASP A 333 15.62 29.31 -10.64
CA ASP A 333 16.76 28.79 -11.39
C ASP A 333 17.63 27.83 -10.54
N SER A 334 18.09 26.74 -11.15
CA SER A 334 19.00 25.77 -10.52
C SER A 334 20.29 26.43 -10.02
N LYS A 335 20.79 27.48 -10.70
CA LYS A 335 21.96 28.26 -10.28
C LYS A 335 21.73 28.94 -8.92
N ILE A 336 20.53 29.48 -8.69
CA ILE A 336 20.16 30.15 -7.43
C ILE A 336 20.03 29.11 -6.30
N LYS A 337 19.37 27.98 -6.57
CA LYS A 337 19.25 26.87 -5.60
C LYS A 337 20.62 26.33 -5.16
N ALA A 338 21.56 26.22 -6.10
CA ALA A 338 22.92 25.80 -5.82
C ALA A 338 23.69 26.83 -4.98
N ALA A 339 23.56 28.13 -5.29
CA ALA A 339 24.16 29.21 -4.52
C ALA A 339 23.63 29.24 -3.08
N PHE A 340 22.30 29.12 -2.91
CA PHE A 340 21.64 29.02 -1.61
C PHE A 340 22.17 27.85 -0.78
N THR A 341 22.25 26.65 -1.36
CA THR A 341 22.73 25.46 -0.65
C THR A 341 24.19 25.60 -0.21
N ARG A 342 25.04 26.23 -1.03
CA ARG A 342 26.46 26.47 -0.69
C ARG A 342 26.61 27.50 0.44
N LEU A 343 25.81 28.57 0.42
CA LEU A 343 25.86 29.63 1.42
C LEU A 343 25.30 29.14 2.76
N TYR A 344 24.19 28.40 2.74
CA TYR A 344 23.62 27.73 3.91
C TYR A 344 24.67 26.86 4.63
N LYS A 345 25.36 25.97 3.90
CA LYS A 345 26.40 25.10 4.47
C LYS A 345 27.59 25.84 5.07
N LYS A 346 27.84 27.09 4.64
CA LYS A 346 28.94 27.92 5.10
C LYS A 346 28.57 28.72 6.36
N GLU A 347 27.34 29.23 6.44
CA GLU A 347 26.93 30.22 7.45
C GLU A 347 26.06 29.67 8.57
N VAL A 348 25.35 28.56 8.34
CA VAL A 348 24.46 27.95 9.33
C VAL A 348 25.26 26.93 10.15
N PRO A 349 25.36 27.12 11.48
CA PRO A 349 26.06 26.17 12.34
C PRO A 349 25.29 24.84 12.41
N VAL A 350 26.00 23.77 12.74
CA VAL A 350 25.37 22.47 13.01
C VAL A 350 24.57 22.59 14.30
N PHE A 351 23.26 22.36 14.23
CA PHE A 351 22.38 22.41 15.40
C PHE A 351 22.45 21.10 16.20
N SER A 352 22.09 21.14 17.48
CA SER A 352 22.17 19.97 18.38
C SER A 352 21.30 18.79 17.94
N TYR A 353 20.17 19.05 17.26
CA TYR A 353 19.29 18.05 16.68
C TYR A 353 19.74 17.58 15.28
N SER A 354 20.78 18.18 14.70
CA SER A 354 21.40 17.69 13.45
C SER A 354 22.20 16.39 13.64
N ALA A 355 22.38 15.91 14.88
CA ALA A 355 23.32 14.85 15.25
C ALA A 355 22.91 13.41 14.84
N ASN A 356 21.83 13.20 14.09
CA ASN A 356 21.40 11.86 13.68
C ASN A 356 21.59 11.53 12.18
N HIS A 357 22.22 12.40 11.39
CA HIS A 357 22.33 12.22 9.93
C HIS A 357 23.75 11.93 9.41
N GLY A 358 24.72 11.74 10.32
CA GLY A 358 26.09 11.38 10.00
C GLY A 358 26.49 10.01 10.53
N GLY A 359 26.20 8.95 9.77
CA GLY A 359 26.72 7.60 10.01
C GLY A 359 25.66 6.60 10.47
N SER A 360 25.23 5.73 9.55
CA SER A 360 24.27 4.62 9.73
C SER A 360 22.89 5.05 10.28
N ARG A 361 21.83 4.78 9.51
CA ARG A 361 20.44 4.89 9.98
C ARG A 361 20.20 3.96 11.17
N LYS A 362 20.58 4.36 12.38
CA LYS A 362 19.98 3.85 13.61
C LYS A 362 18.70 4.65 13.84
N LYS A 363 17.56 4.02 13.52
CA LYS A 363 16.27 4.46 14.06
C LYS A 363 16.44 4.61 15.57
N VAL A 364 16.34 5.83 16.07
CA VAL A 364 16.08 6.05 17.49
C VAL A 364 14.68 5.49 17.72
N LEU A 365 14.61 4.32 18.36
CA LEU A 365 13.38 3.81 18.95
C LEU A 365 13.00 4.78 20.07
N TYR A 366 12.00 5.61 19.81
CA TYR A 366 11.10 6.01 20.90
C TYR A 366 10.26 4.77 21.24
N ASP A 367 10.20 4.46 22.52
CA ASP A 367 9.41 3.40 23.12
C ASP A 367 7.92 3.73 22.97
N ASP A 368 7.37 3.52 21.77
CA ASP A 368 5.92 3.42 21.54
C ASP A 368 5.49 2.00 21.92
N GLN A 369 5.45 1.75 23.23
CA GLN A 369 4.52 0.75 23.75
C GLN A 369 3.11 1.25 23.41
N PHE A 370 2.33 0.42 22.71
CA PHE A 370 1.00 0.68 22.14
C PHE A 370 0.99 1.34 20.75
N ASN A 371 1.42 0.60 19.72
CA ASN A 371 0.80 0.60 18.39
C ASN A 371 1.28 -0.63 17.59
N GLU A 372 0.64 -1.78 17.81
CA GLU A 372 0.61 -2.83 16.79
C GLU A 372 -0.35 -2.38 15.69
N ASP A 373 0.16 -1.59 14.75
CA ASP A 373 -0.44 -1.46 13.42
C ASP A 373 0.69 -1.48 12.40
N GLU A 374 0.64 -2.47 11.51
CA GLU A 374 1.61 -2.76 10.45
C GLU A 374 1.91 -1.52 9.58
N SER A 375 2.93 -0.76 9.96
CA SER A 375 3.51 0.28 9.12
C SER A 375 4.83 -0.20 8.52
N GLU A 376 4.77 -1.10 7.54
CA GLU A 376 5.88 -1.21 6.58
C GLU A 376 5.85 0.02 5.67
N ALA A 377 6.71 0.98 6.00
CA ALA A 377 7.03 2.10 5.14
C ALA A 377 7.59 1.56 3.81
N LEU A 378 6.83 1.71 2.73
CA LEU A 378 7.37 1.57 1.37
C LEU A 378 8.44 2.66 1.17
N SER A 379 9.69 2.25 1.03
CA SER A 379 10.74 3.07 0.44
C SER A 379 10.48 3.16 -1.07
N GLU A 380 10.36 4.37 -1.59
CA GLU A 380 10.49 4.64 -3.02
C GLU A 380 11.89 4.20 -3.50
N PRO A 381 12.05 3.66 -4.72
CA PRO A 381 13.35 3.33 -5.25
C PRO A 381 14.11 4.63 -5.56
N GLU A 382 15.17 4.92 -4.80
CA GLU A 382 16.20 5.88 -5.21
C GLU A 382 16.93 5.29 -6.43
N GLU A 383 17.01 6.05 -7.52
CA GLU A 383 17.94 5.78 -8.61
C GLU A 383 19.36 6.05 -8.10
N ASP A 384 20.06 5.00 -7.68
CA ASP A 384 21.48 5.08 -7.34
C ASP A 384 22.32 5.35 -8.60
N THR A 385 22.70 6.61 -8.81
CA THR A 385 23.79 6.99 -9.71
C THR A 385 25.13 6.53 -9.13
N ILE A 386 25.90 5.76 -9.91
CA ILE A 386 27.13 5.01 -9.56
C ILE A 386 28.36 5.91 -9.21
N GLU A 387 28.18 7.12 -8.68
CA GLU A 387 29.30 8.02 -8.37
C GLU A 387 29.66 8.15 -6.88
N SER A 388 29.00 7.41 -5.97
CA SER A 388 29.28 7.49 -4.53
C SER A 388 29.78 6.18 -3.92
N ASP A 389 30.83 5.58 -4.50
CA ASP A 389 31.51 4.43 -3.90
C ASP A 389 32.97 4.78 -3.54
N ASN A 390 33.18 5.19 -2.29
CA ASN A 390 34.48 5.57 -1.72
C ASN A 390 35.22 4.34 -1.13
N LEU A 391 35.41 3.29 -1.94
CA LEU A 391 36.22 2.12 -1.59
C LEU A 391 37.18 1.73 -2.72
N ILE A 392 37.93 2.69 -3.26
CA ILE A 392 39.18 2.41 -3.99
C ILE A 392 40.26 3.39 -3.55
N SER A 393 41.16 2.93 -2.68
CA SER A 393 42.39 3.63 -2.34
C SER A 393 43.31 3.70 -3.55
N LYS A 394 43.42 4.86 -4.21
CA LYS A 394 44.45 5.09 -5.24
C LYS A 394 45.82 5.23 -4.58
N ALA A 395 46.68 4.24 -4.83
CA ALA A 395 48.06 4.22 -4.40
C ALA A 395 48.87 5.42 -4.95
N LYS A 396 49.73 5.96 -4.10
CA LYS A 396 50.65 7.06 -4.39
C LYS A 396 51.66 6.67 -5.46
N THR A 397 51.84 7.51 -6.48
CA THR A 397 53.12 7.64 -7.20
C THR A 397 53.56 9.10 -7.21
N LYS A 398 54.73 9.34 -6.63
CA LYS A 398 55.43 10.63 -6.58
C LYS A 398 56.12 10.91 -7.92
N GLY A 399 55.85 12.08 -8.48
CA GLY A 399 56.83 13.02 -9.03
C GLY A 399 57.41 12.79 -10.44
N ARG A 400 57.17 13.73 -11.36
CA ARG A 400 58.21 14.70 -11.77
C ARG A 400 57.65 15.91 -12.52
N ASN A 401 58.34 17.02 -12.29
CA ASN A 401 58.09 18.40 -12.64
C ASN A 401 58.02 18.77 -14.15
N LYS A 402 57.21 19.82 -14.38
CA LYS A 402 57.51 21.10 -15.09
C LYS A 402 57.12 21.33 -16.57
N LYS A 403 56.42 22.48 -16.71
CA LYS A 403 56.42 23.53 -17.75
C LYS A 403 55.33 23.51 -18.84
N ASN A 404 54.37 24.44 -18.69
CA ASN A 404 53.72 25.18 -19.78
C ASN A 404 54.74 26.08 -20.52
N PRO A 405 54.42 26.79 -21.64
CA PRO A 405 53.21 26.84 -22.51
C PRO A 405 53.63 26.52 -23.98
N SER A 406 52.84 26.54 -25.07
CA SER A 406 52.01 27.60 -25.63
C SER A 406 51.44 27.17 -27.00
N THR A 407 50.23 27.65 -27.30
CA THR A 407 49.73 28.13 -28.61
C THR A 407 49.78 27.27 -29.90
N SER A 408 48.57 27.05 -30.42
CA SER A 408 48.11 27.41 -31.79
C SER A 408 47.72 26.26 -32.74
N LYS A 409 46.47 26.41 -33.26
CA LYS A 409 45.95 26.14 -34.62
C LYS A 409 46.45 24.85 -35.31
N THR A 410 45.61 23.96 -35.83
CA THR A 410 44.69 24.20 -36.95
C THR A 410 43.90 22.91 -37.26
N LYS A 411 42.66 23.11 -37.75
CA LYS A 411 41.75 22.20 -38.48
C LYS A 411 42.37 20.96 -39.14
N ALA A 412 41.64 19.84 -39.07
CA ALA A 412 41.42 18.96 -40.22
C ALA A 412 40.08 18.23 -40.15
N LYS A 413 39.26 18.42 -41.19
CA LYS A 413 38.06 17.65 -41.55
C LYS A 413 38.43 16.22 -41.96
N ARG A 414 37.55 15.25 -41.66
CA ARG A 414 36.93 14.27 -42.58
C ARG A 414 36.21 13.18 -41.77
N LYS A 415 34.89 13.05 -41.90
CA LYS A 415 34.22 12.04 -42.75
C LYS A 415 34.69 10.61 -42.47
N LYS A 416 33.87 9.84 -41.76
CA LYS A 416 32.92 8.90 -42.39
C LYS A 416 31.74 8.68 -41.46
#